data_AF-A0A1H4I7U3-F1
#
_entry.id   AF-A0A1H4I7U3-F1
#
_cell.length_a   1.000
_cell.length_b   1.000
_cell.length_c   1.000
_cell.angle_alpha   90.00
_cell.angle_beta   90.00
_cell.angle_gamma   90.00
#
_symmetry.space_group_name_H-M   'P 1'
#
loop_
_entity.id
_entity.type
_entity.pdbx_description
1 polymer ?
#
loop_
_entity_poly.entity_id
_entity_poly.type
_entity_poly.pdbx_seq_one_letter_code
_entity_poly.pdbx_strand_id
1 'polypeptide(L)' 'MSDQQQADLDLVLARAAEIWAPAVIQDWLTGSNSYLGGARPIDVLRLRGPEEVLAALEAARAGVIG' A
#
# COMPACT_ATOMS: atom_id res chain seq x y z
N MET A 1 14.88 -4.41 9.43
CA MET A 1 14.39 -4.33 8.05
C MET A 1 15.60 -4.45 7.16
N SER A 2 15.56 -5.36 6.19
CA SER A 2 16.63 -5.49 5.18
C SER A 2 16.54 -4.34 4.17
N ASP A 3 17.62 -4.01 3.46
CA ASP A 3 17.65 -2.92 2.46
C ASP A 3 16.51 -3.04 1.42
N GLN A 4 16.17 -4.27 1.02
CA GLN A 4 15.06 -4.54 0.12
C GLN A 4 13.70 -4.10 0.69
N GLN A 5 13.44 -4.37 1.97
CA GLN A 5 12.16 -4.00 2.62
C GLN A 5 12.01 -2.49 2.75
N GLN A 6 13.13 -1.77 2.89
CA GLN A 6 13.13 -0.32 2.92
C GLN A 6 12.80 0.24 1.53
N ALA A 7 13.46 -0.26 0.48
CA ALA A 7 13.19 0.13 -0.90
C ALA A 7 11.74 -0.16 -1.33
N ASP A 8 11.20 -1.31 -0.93
CA ASP A 8 9.81 -1.69 -1.20
C ASP A 8 8.82 -0.73 -0.51
N LEU A 9 9.10 -0.33 0.74
CA LEU A 9 8.30 0.65 1.46
C LEU A 9 8.36 2.03 0.79
N ASP A 10 9.55 2.48 0.42
CA ASP A 10 9.75 3.78 -0.24
C ASP A 10 9.01 3.83 -1.58
N LEU A 11 9.02 2.73 -2.34
CA LEU A 11 8.26 2.59 -3.59
C LEU A 11 6.74 2.70 -3.34
N VAL A 12 6.21 1.98 -2.35
CA VAL A 12 4.78 2.03 -1.99
C VAL A 12 4.38 3.43 -1.55
N LEU A 13 5.20 4.09 -0.71
CA LEU A 13 4.95 5.45 -0.23
C LEU A 13 4.96 6.46 -1.37
N ALA A 14 5.91 6.36 -2.29
CA ALA A 14 5.98 7.23 -3.46
C ALA A 14 4.69 7.15 -4.30
N ARG A 15 4.20 5.93 -4.56
CA ARG A 15 2.95 5.74 -5.32
C ARG A 15 1.71 6.19 -4.56
N ALA A 16 1.64 5.93 -3.26
CA ALA A 16 0.51 6.39 -2.45
C ALA A 16 0.45 7.93 -2.37
N ALA A 17 1.60 8.60 -2.37
CA ALA A 17 1.70 10.07 -2.36
C ALA A 17 1.25 10.73 -3.67
N GLU A 18 1.20 10.00 -4.78
CA GLU A 18 0.59 10.48 -6.03
C GLU A 18 -0.94 10.55 -5.94
N ILE A 19 -1.56 9.80 -5.01
CA ILE A 19 -3.01 9.65 -4.89
C ILE A 19 -3.56 10.46 -3.71
N TRP A 20 -2.87 10.43 -2.57
CA TRP A 20 -3.38 10.97 -1.32
C TRP A 20 -2.38 11.80 -0.52
N ALA A 21 -2.90 12.60 0.40
CA ALA A 21 -2.10 13.31 1.39
C ALA A 21 -1.50 12.33 2.43
N PRO A 22 -0.37 12.67 3.08
CA PRO A 22 0.35 11.77 3.98
C PRO A 22 -0.48 11.15 5.10
N ALA A 23 -1.43 11.89 5.69
CA ALA A 23 -2.31 11.37 6.73
C ALA A 23 -3.18 10.20 6.24
N VAL A 24 -3.72 10.31 5.02
CA VAL A 24 -4.55 9.26 4.41
C VAL A 24 -3.71 8.03 4.04
N ILE A 25 -2.44 8.23 3.64
CA ILE A 25 -1.52 7.12 3.36
C ILE A 25 -1.29 6.30 4.64
N GLN A 26 -1.09 6.96 5.78
CA GLN A 26 -0.88 6.28 7.06
C GLN A 26 -2.11 5.47 7.46
N ASP A 27 -3.30 6.04 7.33
CA ASP A 27 -4.56 5.35 7.62
C ASP A 27 -4.77 4.17 6.68
N TRP A 28 -4.48 4.34 5.39
CA TRP A 28 -4.61 3.27 4.40
C TRP A 28 -3.63 2.12 4.65
N LEU A 29 -2.37 2.41 4.96
CA LEU A 29 -1.34 1.38 5.21
C LEU A 29 -1.62 0.54 6.46
N THR A 30 -2.27 1.14 7.45
CA THR A 30 -2.54 0.50 8.75
C THR A 30 -3.98 0.00 8.89
N GLY A 31 -4.89 0.43 8.01
CA GLY A 31 -6.27 -0.02 7.95
C GLY A 31 -6.46 -1.32 7.16
N SER A 32 -7.61 -1.95 7.36
CA SER A 32 -8.02 -3.14 6.58
C SER A 32 -8.35 -2.74 5.15
N ASN A 33 -7.73 -3.41 4.18
CA ASN A 33 -7.96 -3.18 2.77
C ASN A 33 -8.71 -4.36 2.14
N SER A 34 -9.89 -4.11 1.57
CA SER A 34 -10.76 -5.14 0.95
C SER A 34 -10.12 -5.81 -0.26
N TYR A 35 -9.32 -5.08 -1.05
CA TYR A 35 -8.57 -5.63 -2.19
C TYR A 35 -7.54 -6.67 -1.74
N LEU A 36 -6.98 -6.49 -0.54
CA LEU A 36 -6.01 -7.39 0.08
C LEU A 36 -6.68 -8.45 0.97
N GLY A 37 -7.97 -8.74 0.75
CA GLY A 37 -8.72 -9.72 1.54
C GLY A 37 -8.94 -9.29 3.00
N GLY A 38 -8.98 -7.98 3.27
CA GLY A 38 -9.14 -7.40 4.60
C GLY A 38 -7.84 -7.23 5.38
N ALA A 39 -6.69 -7.65 4.83
CA ALA A 39 -5.39 -7.46 5.46
C ALA A 39 -4.95 -5.99 5.45
N ARG A 40 -4.02 -5.66 6.36
CA ARG A 40 -3.37 -4.34 6.37
C ARG A 40 -2.27 -4.30 5.32
N PRO A 41 -2.20 -3.28 4.45
CA PRO A 41 -1.17 -3.19 3.41
C PRO A 41 0.27 -3.28 3.95
N ILE A 42 0.54 -2.72 5.14
CA ILE A 42 1.88 -2.81 5.74
C ILE A 42 2.29 -4.24 6.12
N ASP A 43 1.33 -5.09 6.49
CA ASP A 43 1.61 -6.50 6.80
C ASP A 43 1.84 -7.28 5.52
N VAL A 44 1.03 -7.03 4.48
CA VAL A 44 1.19 -7.66 3.16
C VAL A 44 2.56 -7.30 2.57
N LEU A 45 2.95 -6.03 2.62
CA LEU A 45 4.27 -5.56 2.17
C LEU A 45 5.41 -6.33 2.84
N ARG A 46 5.31 -6.54 4.16
CA ARG A 46 6.37 -7.21 4.94
C ARG A 46 6.43 -8.72 4.73
N LEU A 47 5.28 -9.36 4.51
CA LEU A 47 5.16 -10.81 4.46
C LEU A 47 5.23 -11.37 3.04
N ARG A 48 4.75 -10.62 2.05
CA ARG A 48 4.57 -11.05 0.66
C ARG A 48 5.28 -10.16 -0.36
N GLY A 49 5.75 -8.99 0.06
CA GLY A 49 6.40 -8.02 -0.81
C GLY A 49 5.43 -6.97 -1.39
N PRO A 50 5.93 -6.08 -2.25
CA PRO A 50 5.22 -4.87 -2.67
C PRO A 50 4.16 -5.10 -3.75
N GLU A 51 4.23 -6.20 -4.52
CA GLU A 51 3.42 -6.39 -5.73
C GLU A 51 1.91 -6.28 -5.49
N GLU A 52 1.38 -7.02 -4.50
CA GLU A 52 -0.05 -6.97 -4.15
C GLU A 52 -0.47 -5.57 -3.66
N VAL A 53 0.40 -4.89 -2.92
CA VAL A 53 0.15 -3.55 -2.36
C VAL A 53 0.12 -2.50 -3.46
N LEU A 54 1.03 -2.60 -4.43
CA LEU A 54 1.06 -1.73 -5.61
C LEU A 54 -0.16 -1.95 -6.50
N ALA A 55 -0.61 -3.20 -6.67
CA ALA A 55 -1.85 -3.48 -7.39
C ALA A 55 -3.08 -2.86 -6.69
N ALA A 56 -3.14 -2.93 -5.36
CA ALA A 56 -4.20 -2.28 -4.59
C ALA A 56 -4.17 -0.76 -4.70
N LEU A 57 -2.98 -0.13 -4.73
CA LEU A 57 -2.82 1.30 -4.97
C LEU A 57 -3.28 1.70 -6.37
N GLU A 58 -2.96 0.91 -7.38
CA GLU A 58 -3.38 1.17 -8.75
C GLU A 58 -4.90 1.06 -8.91
N ALA A 59 -5.53 0.06 -8.27
CA ALA A 59 -6.98 -0.05 -8.21
C ALA A 59 -7.63 1.16 -7.52
N ALA A 60 -7.01 1.63 -6.43
CA ALA A 60 -7.46 2.82 -5.72
C ALA A 60 -7.32 4.09 -6.57
N ARG A 61 -6.21 4.25 -7.30
CA ARG A 61 -5.96 5.35 -8.24
C ARG A 61 -6.97 5.37 -9.39
N ALA A 62 -7.34 4.20 -9.90
CA ALA A 62 -8.33 4.04 -10.97
C ALA A 62 -9.77 4.36 -10.52
N GLY A 63 -9.99 4.69 -9.25
CA GLY A 63 -11.33 4.95 -8.70
C GLY A 63 -12.18 3.69 -8.60
N VAL A 64 -11.58 2.50 -8.68
CA VAL A 64 -12.26 1.22 -8.41
C VAL A 64 -12.30 1.04 -6.89
N ILE A 65 -12.98 1.98 -6.23
CA ILE A 65 -13.44 1.86 -4.85
C ILE A 65 -14.92 2.26 -4.89
N GLY A 66 -15.74 1.31 -5.33
CA GLY A 66 -17.18 1.32 -5.10
C GLY A 66 -17.50 0.65 -3.77
#